data_AF-A0A2D4P3J8-F1
#
_entry.id   AF-A0A2D4P3J8-F1
#
_cell.length_a   1.000
_cell.length_b   1.000
_cell.length_c   1.000
_cell.angle_alpha   90.00
_cell.angle_beta   90.00
_cell.angle_gamma   90.00
#
_symmetry.space_group_name_H-M   'P 1'
#
loop_
_entity.id
_entity.type
_entity.pdbx_description
1 polymer ?
#
loop_
_entity_poly.entity_id
_entity_poly.type
_entity_poly.pdbx_seq_one_letter_code
_entity_poly.pdbx_strand_id
1 'polypeptide(L)'
;VTLLDTLDRWIDETPPIDQPSRFGNKAFRTWYAKVDQGAESLVATVVPKQQAEAVPEVAVYLKESVGNSTRIDYGTGHEAAFAAFLCCLCKIGVLRLDDQLAIVFKVFNR
;
A
#
# COMPACT_ATOMS: atom_id res chain seq x y z
N VAL A 1 7.05 -8.08 -4.60
CA VAL A 1 5.79 -8.53 -3.96
C VAL A 1 5.88 -8.57 -2.44
N THR A 2 7.06 -8.81 -1.83
CA THR A 2 7.27 -8.87 -0.37
C THR A 2 6.67 -7.71 0.45
N LEU A 3 6.64 -6.49 -0.11
CA LEU A 3 5.95 -5.36 0.51
C LEU A 3 4.46 -5.66 0.71
N LEU A 4 3.77 -6.16 -0.33
CA LEU A 4 2.35 -6.53 -0.28
C LEU A 4 2.13 -7.73 0.66
N ASP A 5 3.05 -8.69 0.67
CA ASP A 5 2.98 -9.82 1.61
C ASP A 5 3.10 -9.37 3.08
N THR A 6 3.80 -8.25 3.33
CA THR A 6 3.83 -7.65 4.67
C THR A 6 2.50 -7.01 5.05
N LEU A 7 1.86 -6.30 4.10
CA LEU A 7 0.53 -5.73 4.32
C LEU A 7 -0.51 -6.83 4.63
N ASP A 8 -0.43 -7.94 3.90
CA ASP A 8 -1.27 -9.12 4.08
C ASP A 8 -1.04 -9.78 5.45
N ARG A 9 0.21 -10.02 5.84
CA ARG A 9 0.53 -10.52 7.19
C ARG A 9 -0.02 -9.62 8.30
N TRP A 10 -0.02 -8.30 8.11
CA TRP A 10 -0.62 -7.40 9.09
C TRP A 10 -2.13 -7.59 9.23
N ILE A 11 -2.83 -8.10 8.21
CA ILE A 11 -4.25 -8.47 8.30
C ILE A 11 -4.40 -9.66 9.26
N ASP A 12 -3.58 -10.70 9.11
CA ASP A 12 -3.58 -11.87 10.02
C ASP A 12 -3.33 -11.46 11.47
N GLU A 13 -2.42 -10.52 11.69
CA GLU A 13 -2.10 -9.95 13.00
C GLU A 13 -3.14 -8.95 13.52
N THR A 14 -4.15 -8.62 12.73
CA THR A 14 -5.21 -7.66 13.07
C THR A 14 -6.59 -8.26 12.81
N PRO A 15 -6.96 -9.32 13.56
CA PRO A 15 -8.21 -10.02 13.32
C PRO A 15 -9.42 -9.10 13.53
N PRO A 16 -10.56 -9.38 12.85
CA PRO A 16 -11.80 -8.65 13.07
C PRO A 16 -12.22 -8.71 14.54
N ILE A 17 -12.74 -7.58 15.04
CA ILE A 17 -13.29 -7.51 16.39
C ILE A 17 -14.80 -7.68 16.37
N ASP A 18 -15.36 -8.20 17.46
CA ASP A 18 -16.80 -8.16 17.66
C ASP A 18 -17.26 -6.70 17.78
N GLN A 19 -18.32 -6.35 17.05
CA GLN A 19 -18.84 -5.00 17.03
C GLN A 19 -20.35 -5.00 16.71
N PRO A 20 -21.11 -4.05 17.28
CA PRO A 20 -22.54 -3.93 17.00
C PRO A 20 -22.86 -3.37 15.60
N SER A 21 -21.87 -2.77 14.92
CA SER A 21 -22.06 -2.15 13.60
C SER A 21 -21.99 -3.19 12.49
N ARG A 22 -22.98 -3.14 11.58
CA ARG A 22 -23.02 -3.93 10.34
C ARG A 22 -22.16 -3.39 9.20
N PHE A 23 -21.58 -2.20 9.36
CA PHE A 23 -20.65 -1.60 8.39
C PHE A 23 -19.22 -2.12 8.61
N GLY A 24 -18.23 -1.53 7.92
CA GLY A 24 -16.83 -1.96 7.99
C GLY A 24 -16.31 -2.22 9.41
N ASN A 25 -15.51 -3.29 9.54
CA ASN A 25 -14.98 -3.71 10.84
C ASN A 25 -13.90 -2.73 11.33
N LYS A 26 -14.01 -2.27 12.59
CA LYS A 26 -13.08 -1.29 13.17
C LYS A 26 -11.64 -1.80 13.29
N ALA A 27 -11.41 -3.12 13.23
CA ALA A 27 -10.06 -3.69 13.13
C ALA A 27 -9.27 -3.13 11.92
N PHE A 28 -9.97 -2.74 10.84
CA PHE A 28 -9.35 -2.05 9.70
C PHE A 28 -8.61 -0.77 10.11
N ARG A 29 -9.09 -0.02 11.11
CA ARG A 29 -8.40 1.19 11.60
C ARG A 29 -7.08 0.86 12.26
N THR A 30 -7.04 -0.24 13.01
CA THR A 30 -5.82 -0.75 13.63
C THR A 30 -4.83 -1.19 12.55
N TRP A 31 -5.31 -1.89 11.52
CA TRP A 31 -4.47 -2.30 10.38
C TRP A 31 -3.96 -1.09 9.60
N TYR A 32 -4.82 -0.12 9.31
CA TYR A 32 -4.45 1.12 8.61
C TYR A 32 -3.42 1.92 9.40
N ALA A 33 -3.52 1.97 10.73
CA ALA A 33 -2.52 2.63 11.57
C ALA A 33 -1.13 1.96 11.45
N LYS A 34 -1.06 0.62 11.33
CA LYS A 34 0.21 -0.07 11.01
C LYS A 34 0.75 0.33 9.64
N VAL A 35 -0.13 0.44 8.64
CA VAL A 35 0.24 0.90 7.29
C VAL A 35 0.77 2.32 7.33
N ASP A 36 0.06 3.25 7.97
CA ASP A 36 0.44 4.67 8.02
C ASP A 36 1.81 4.88 8.70
N GLN A 37 2.07 4.15 9.79
CA GLN A 37 3.35 4.20 10.51
C GLN A 37 4.48 3.45 9.78
N GLY A 38 4.15 2.39 9.05
CA GLY A 38 5.12 1.51 8.40
C GLY A 38 5.42 1.82 6.93
N ALA A 39 4.61 2.67 6.29
CA ALA A 39 4.66 2.87 4.83
C ALA A 39 6.02 3.34 4.34
N GLU A 40 6.64 4.35 4.97
CA GLU A 40 7.96 4.83 4.56
C GLU A 40 9.04 3.74 4.71
N SER A 41 9.00 2.97 5.80
CA SER A 41 9.91 1.85 6.02
C SER A 41 9.73 0.76 4.96
N LEU A 42 8.49 0.46 4.58
CA LEU A 42 8.17 -0.49 3.52
C LEU A 42 8.65 0.01 2.15
N VAL A 43 8.37 1.25 1.79
CA VAL A 43 8.81 1.85 0.52
C VAL A 43 10.34 1.91 0.45
N ALA A 44 11.03 2.19 1.55
CA ALA A 44 12.49 2.17 1.62
C ALA A 44 13.11 0.78 1.35
N THR A 45 12.34 -0.31 1.45
CA THR A 45 12.82 -1.65 1.03
C THR A 45 12.87 -1.82 -0.48
N VAL A 46 12.14 -0.98 -1.22
CA VAL A 46 12.01 -1.04 -2.68
C VAL A 46 12.81 0.08 -3.35
N VAL A 47 12.88 1.26 -2.73
CA VAL A 47 13.60 2.43 -3.26
C VAL A 47 15.10 2.32 -2.94
N PRO A 48 16.00 2.48 -3.94
CA PRO A 48 17.44 2.51 -3.73
C PRO A 48 17.88 3.63 -2.77
N LYS A 49 18.92 3.38 -1.97
CA LYS A 49 19.43 4.35 -0.99
C LYS A 49 19.81 5.70 -1.61
N GLN A 50 20.25 5.71 -2.87
CA GLN A 50 20.61 6.92 -3.61
C GLN A 50 19.40 7.82 -3.91
N GLN A 51 18.19 7.29 -3.77
CA GLN A 51 16.92 7.98 -4.02
C GLN A 51 16.05 8.02 -2.76
N ALA A 52 16.66 7.90 -1.57
CA ALA A 52 15.94 7.87 -0.29
C ALA A 52 15.03 9.09 -0.07
N GLU A 53 15.39 10.26 -0.62
CA GLU A 53 14.58 11.48 -0.59
C GLU A 53 13.20 11.32 -1.25
N ALA A 54 13.02 10.34 -2.14
CA ALA A 54 11.72 10.06 -2.78
C ALA A 54 10.78 9.23 -1.88
N VAL A 55 11.31 8.56 -0.84
CA VAL A 55 10.54 7.63 0.00
C VAL A 55 9.31 8.30 0.63
N PRO A 56 9.40 9.50 1.26
CA PRO A 56 8.24 10.13 1.88
C PRO A 56 7.12 10.40 0.87
N GLU A 57 7.45 10.89 -0.32
CA GLU A 57 6.46 11.17 -1.36
C GLU A 57 5.83 9.89 -1.91
N VAL A 58 6.63 8.88 -2.25
CA VAL A 58 6.15 7.60 -2.79
C VAL A 58 5.26 6.89 -1.76
N ALA A 59 5.60 6.96 -0.48
CA ALA A 59 4.83 6.35 0.60
C ALA A 59 3.43 6.95 0.75
N VAL A 60 3.21 8.23 0.43
CA VAL A 60 1.85 8.82 0.46
C VAL A 60 0.90 8.04 -0.43
N TYR A 61 1.30 7.71 -1.66
CA TYR A 61 0.46 6.97 -2.59
C TYR A 61 0.18 5.54 -2.12
N LEU A 62 1.15 4.88 -1.47
CA LEU A 62 0.92 3.58 -0.86
C LEU A 62 -0.14 3.66 0.25
N LYS A 63 -0.08 4.69 1.11
CA LYS A 63 -1.05 4.88 2.21
C LYS A 63 -2.46 5.14 1.70
N GLU A 64 -2.60 5.96 0.66
CA GLU A 64 -3.90 6.27 0.06
C GLU A 64 -4.47 5.10 -0.77
N SER A 65 -3.66 4.07 -1.06
CA SER A 65 -4.06 2.96 -1.91
C SER A 65 -4.92 1.89 -1.26
N VAL A 66 -5.11 1.94 0.07
CA VAL A 66 -5.67 0.83 0.85
C VAL A 66 -7.05 1.12 1.46
N GLY A 67 -7.71 2.20 1.07
CA GLY A 67 -9.02 2.59 1.59
C GLY A 67 -8.97 3.74 2.60
N ASN A 68 -10.11 4.12 3.15
CA ASN A 68 -10.22 5.22 4.10
C ASN A 68 -10.49 4.72 5.53
N SER A 69 -9.59 5.00 6.47
CA SER A 69 -9.73 4.54 7.88
C SER A 69 -10.97 5.09 8.61
N THR A 70 -11.39 6.32 8.30
CA THR A 70 -12.56 6.91 8.95
C THR A 70 -13.85 6.25 8.47
N ARG A 71 -14.04 6.17 7.14
CA ARG A 71 -15.25 5.63 6.51
C ARG A 71 -15.28 4.10 6.43
N ILE A 72 -14.11 3.46 6.50
CA ILE A 72 -13.90 2.01 6.31
C ILE A 72 -14.53 1.56 4.99
N ASP A 73 -14.13 2.26 3.92
CA ASP A 73 -14.55 2.00 2.55
C ASP A 73 -13.35 1.92 1.60
N TYR A 74 -13.62 1.36 0.43
CA TYR A 74 -12.68 1.24 -0.68
C TYR A 74 -13.41 1.60 -1.98
N GLY A 75 -12.67 2.12 -2.97
CA GLY A 75 -13.21 2.58 -4.23
C GLY A 75 -12.10 2.86 -5.24
N THR A 76 -12.49 3.23 -6.46
CA THR A 76 -11.56 3.40 -7.61
C THR A 76 -10.49 4.47 -7.39
N GLY A 77 -10.73 5.45 -6.51
CA GLY A 77 -9.71 6.42 -6.12
C GLY A 77 -8.51 5.78 -5.39
N HIS A 78 -8.76 4.77 -4.55
CA HIS A 78 -7.71 4.02 -3.86
C HIS A 78 -6.95 3.11 -4.81
N GLU A 79 -7.66 2.45 -5.74
CA GLU A 79 -7.04 1.69 -6.82
C GLU A 79 -6.13 2.59 -7.70
N ALA A 80 -6.61 3.78 -8.06
CA ALA A 80 -5.82 4.77 -8.79
C ALA A 80 -4.60 5.24 -8.01
N ALA A 81 -4.69 5.38 -6.68
CA ALA A 81 -3.55 5.69 -5.83
C ALA A 81 -2.50 4.55 -5.85
N PHE A 82 -2.91 3.28 -5.92
CA PHE A 82 -1.97 2.18 -6.11
C PHE A 82 -1.26 2.25 -7.47
N ALA A 83 -2.01 2.55 -8.54
CA ALA A 83 -1.43 2.77 -9.85
C ALA A 83 -0.47 3.99 -9.86
N ALA A 84 -0.78 5.04 -9.11
CA ALA A 84 0.08 6.20 -8.93
C ALA A 84 1.37 5.85 -8.17
N PHE A 85 1.28 5.02 -7.11
CA PHE A 85 2.45 4.48 -6.41
C PHE A 85 3.40 3.74 -7.37
N LEU A 86 2.86 2.86 -8.21
CA LEU A 86 3.65 2.15 -9.24
C LEU A 86 4.22 3.11 -10.29
N CYS A 87 3.45 4.12 -10.70
CA CYS A 87 3.90 5.18 -11.61
C CYS A 87 5.07 5.97 -11.02
N CYS A 88 5.05 6.31 -9.73
CA CYS A 88 6.16 6.98 -9.07
C CYS A 88 7.43 6.12 -9.11
N LEU A 89 7.33 4.82 -8.82
CA LEU A 89 8.46 3.89 -8.93
C LEU A 89 9.01 3.79 -10.36
N CYS A 90 8.16 3.86 -11.39
CA CYS A 90 8.62 3.97 -12.78
C CYS A 90 9.34 5.30 -13.04
N LYS A 91 8.80 6.43 -12.56
CA LYS A 91 9.36 7.77 -12.77
C LYS A 91 10.75 7.94 -12.15
N ILE A 92 11.00 7.34 -10.99
CA ILE A 92 12.33 7.34 -10.37
C ILE A 92 13.23 6.22 -10.90
N GLY A 93 12.76 5.38 -11.83
CA GLY A 93 13.56 4.35 -12.49
C GLY A 93 13.79 3.08 -11.67
N VAL A 94 13.02 2.88 -10.60
CA VAL A 94 13.01 1.63 -9.82
C VAL A 94 12.36 0.52 -10.62
N LEU A 95 11.24 0.82 -11.27
CA LEU A 95 10.59 -0.05 -12.25
C LEU A 95 10.92 0.43 -13.65
N ARG A 96 11.20 -0.49 -14.56
CA ARG A 96 11.61 -0.20 -15.95
C ARG A 96 10.60 -0.74 -16.95
N LEU A 97 10.78 -0.38 -18.23
CA LEU A 97 9.90 -0.85 -19.30
C LEU A 97 9.84 -2.38 -19.38
N ASP A 98 10.96 -3.07 -19.13
CA ASP A 98 11.03 -4.53 -19.12
C ASP A 98 10.18 -5.15 -18.00
N ASP A 99 9.85 -4.40 -16.96
CA ASP A 99 9.02 -4.85 -15.84
C ASP A 99 7.52 -4.73 -16.13
N GLN A 100 7.10 -4.07 -17.23
CA GLN A 100 5.68 -3.70 -17.46
C GLN A 100 4.69 -4.86 -17.32
N LEU A 101 5.07 -6.06 -17.79
CA LEU A 101 4.22 -7.25 -17.66
C LEU A 101 4.19 -7.77 -16.21
N ALA A 102 5.31 -7.69 -15.49
CA ALA A 102 5.38 -8.06 -14.09
C ALA A 102 4.63 -7.06 -13.19
N ILE A 103 4.65 -5.77 -13.52
CA ILE A 103 3.88 -4.73 -12.84
C ILE A 103 2.40 -5.13 -12.83
N VAL A 104 1.85 -5.50 -13.99
CA VAL A 104 0.43 -5.89 -14.10
C VAL A 104 0.19 -7.30 -13.54
N PHE A 105 0.90 -8.32 -14.04
CA PHE A 105 0.54 -9.71 -13.78
C PHE A 105 1.12 -10.31 -12.49
N LYS A 106 2.05 -9.61 -11.82
CA LYS A 106 2.60 -10.05 -10.53
C LYS A 106 2.34 -9.06 -9.41
N VAL A 107 2.49 -7.76 -9.64
CA VAL A 107 2.34 -6.75 -8.57
C VAL A 107 0.89 -6.32 -8.42
N PHE A 108 0.22 -5.90 -9.50
CA PHE A 108 -1.17 -5.45 -9.46
C PHE A 108 -2.18 -6.60 -9.24
N ASN A 109 -1.80 -7.82 -9.62
CA ASN A 109 -2.61 -9.03 -9.40
C ASN A 109 -2.51 -9.59 -7.96
N ARG A 110 -1.55 -9.13 -7.15
CA ARG A 110 -1.33 -9.61 -5.78
C ARG A 110 -2.12 -8.78 -4.77
#